data_AF-A0A316YG84-F1
#
_entry.id   AF-A0A316YG84-F1
#
_cell.length_a   1.000
_cell.length_b   1.000
_cell.length_c   1.000
_cell.angle_alpha   90.00
_cell.angle_beta   90.00
_cell.angle_gamma   90.00
#
_symmetry.space_group_name_H-M   'P 1'
#
loop_
_entity.id
_entity.type
_entity.pdbx_description
1 polymer ?
#
loop_
_entity_poly.entity_id
_entity_poly.type
_entity_poly.pdbx_seq_one_letter_code
_entity_poly.pdbx_strand_id
1 'polypeptide(L)'
;SQGPYTVINPNKIVAPNGDPQTYFSWARYWWANVSTEGDDTFCVPQGKKLTRDEIWTECPFVQLDGRSNPEINLTTASMNMKLVSEAIQFNAIIFALTNDVKYAKNAVVLVRAFFTDEETGVRPNAEYAQIIRGRGKSGRGSWSGLIEWLHIAKVVNGILILRSSRASPWTDLDDSKMNKWASAFLEWLTTSENGQRARSANNNQASFLYGQLISLNILLGNIEGAKSVIAEYFDNVFPLLIGVNGSLASEAKRTRPNHYIAFAIEAMLNNAKMADDLGLDYWSHKTQNGSTIQDAINFALDFAEQNKESSPPIDSDPVGELAPHVFAAMSVYGDPSGRYARFL
;
A
#
# COMPACT_ATOMS: atom_id res chain seq x y z
N SER A 1 1.37 17.29 -14.95
CA SER A 1 2.67 17.98 -14.95
C SER A 1 3.27 18.16 -13.55
N GLN A 2 2.73 17.54 -12.48
CA GLN A 2 3.39 17.57 -11.17
C GLN A 2 4.57 16.58 -11.14
N GLY A 3 5.70 16.99 -10.55
CA GLY A 3 6.97 16.25 -10.48
C GLY A 3 8.19 17.15 -10.67
N PRO A 4 9.43 16.60 -10.62
CA PRO A 4 9.74 15.18 -10.41
C PRO A 4 9.50 14.71 -8.98
N TYR A 5 9.01 13.49 -8.83
CA TYR A 5 8.89 12.81 -7.54
C TYR A 5 10.18 12.03 -7.27
N THR A 6 10.68 12.07 -6.03
CA THR A 6 11.87 11.32 -5.59
C THR A 6 11.73 10.95 -4.12
N VAL A 7 12.47 9.93 -3.67
CA VAL A 7 12.61 9.62 -2.24
C VAL A 7 13.59 10.56 -1.53
N ILE A 8 14.40 11.34 -2.28
CA ILE A 8 15.28 12.34 -1.70
C ILE A 8 14.43 13.39 -0.99
N ASN A 9 14.57 13.44 0.32
CA ASN A 9 13.75 14.28 1.16
C ASN A 9 14.24 15.74 1.14
N PRO A 10 13.40 16.73 0.73
CA PRO A 10 13.79 18.14 0.71
C PRO A 10 14.11 18.68 2.11
N ASN A 11 13.58 18.07 3.17
CA ASN A 11 13.85 18.45 4.56
C ASN A 11 15.22 17.93 5.07
N LYS A 12 15.99 17.24 4.22
CA LYS A 12 17.29 16.63 4.56
C LYS A 12 17.24 15.62 5.71
N ILE A 13 16.06 15.10 6.03
CA ILE A 13 15.90 13.98 6.97
C ILE A 13 16.11 12.70 6.16
N VAL A 14 17.23 12.02 6.42
CA VAL A 14 17.67 10.80 5.73
C VAL A 14 17.47 9.57 6.60
N ALA A 15 17.41 8.40 5.97
CA ALA A 15 17.42 7.14 6.70
C ALA A 15 18.70 7.00 7.55
N PRO A 16 18.68 6.20 8.63
CA PRO A 16 19.85 5.98 9.50
C PRO A 16 21.12 5.45 8.80
N ASN A 17 21.01 4.85 7.61
CA ASN A 17 22.19 4.45 6.82
C ASN A 17 22.88 5.63 6.10
N GLY A 18 22.31 6.84 6.15
CA GLY A 18 22.84 8.04 5.52
C GLY A 18 22.65 8.14 4.00
N ASP A 19 22.04 7.14 3.35
CA ASP A 19 21.80 7.16 1.90
C ASP A 19 20.48 7.90 1.58
N PRO A 20 20.52 9.06 0.89
CA PRO A 20 19.32 9.83 0.54
C PRO A 20 18.40 9.12 -0.46
N GLN A 21 18.87 8.09 -1.18
CA GLN A 21 18.07 7.27 -2.08
C GLN A 21 17.34 6.13 -1.36
N THR A 22 17.53 5.98 -0.04
CA THR A 22 16.83 4.97 0.76
C THR A 22 15.39 5.39 1.00
N TYR A 23 14.45 4.47 0.78
CA TYR A 23 13.05 4.70 1.12
C TYR A 23 12.88 4.85 2.62
N PHE A 24 12.35 5.99 3.05
CA PHE A 24 12.30 6.34 4.46
C PHE A 24 10.99 7.06 4.80
N SER A 25 10.32 6.53 5.82
CA SER A 25 9.09 7.11 6.34
C SER A 25 8.92 6.85 7.83
N TRP A 26 8.04 7.65 8.43
CA TRP A 26 7.69 7.56 9.83
C TRP A 26 6.41 6.75 10.05
N ALA A 27 6.38 5.93 11.10
CA ALA A 27 5.18 5.18 11.45
C ALA A 27 4.01 6.12 11.78
N ARG A 28 2.90 5.97 11.04
CA ARG A 28 1.77 6.91 10.99
C ARG A 28 1.11 7.20 12.33
N TYR A 29 0.92 6.17 13.15
CA TYR A 29 0.11 6.25 14.37
C TYR A 29 0.94 6.34 15.65
N TRP A 30 2.24 6.62 15.55
CA TRP A 30 3.12 6.67 16.72
C TRP A 30 3.36 8.11 17.15
N TRP A 31 3.10 8.38 18.43
CA TRP A 31 3.20 9.70 19.06
C TRP A 31 4.14 9.64 20.26
N ALA A 32 4.92 10.70 20.47
CA ALA A 32 5.69 10.84 21.70
C ALA A 32 4.73 10.88 22.90
N ASN A 33 4.97 10.04 23.89
CA ASN A 33 4.19 10.00 25.12
C ASN A 33 4.71 11.08 26.07
N VAL A 34 4.24 12.32 25.92
CA VAL A 34 4.64 13.47 26.73
C VAL A 34 3.70 13.66 27.92
N SER A 35 4.25 13.82 29.12
CA SER A 35 3.49 14.20 30.32
C SER A 35 4.31 15.14 31.20
N THR A 36 3.62 15.99 31.96
CA THR A 36 4.22 16.84 33.00
C THR A 36 4.42 16.11 34.32
N GLU A 37 3.81 14.92 34.49
CA GLU A 37 3.92 14.05 35.66
C GLU A 37 4.12 12.62 35.15
N GLY A 38 5.23 11.95 35.48
CA GLY A 38 5.46 10.61 34.95
C GLY A 38 6.73 9.90 35.41
N ASP A 39 6.73 8.58 35.21
CA ASP A 39 7.87 7.66 35.33
C ASP A 39 8.56 7.46 33.96
N ASP A 40 9.36 6.40 33.82
CA ASP A 40 10.09 6.03 32.59
C ASP A 40 9.21 5.81 31.34
N THR A 41 7.88 5.76 31.48
CA THR A 41 6.93 5.62 30.38
C THR A 41 6.54 6.95 29.73
N PHE A 42 6.91 8.08 30.34
CA PHE A 42 6.64 9.42 29.84
C PHE A 42 7.91 10.17 29.49
N CYS A 43 7.80 11.03 28.47
CA CYS A 43 8.81 12.03 28.21
C CYS A 43 8.56 13.23 29.12
N VAL A 44 9.37 13.35 30.18
CA VAL A 44 9.28 14.44 31.15
C VAL A 44 10.26 15.55 30.75
N PRO A 45 9.79 16.71 30.27
CA PRO A 45 10.66 17.85 30.09
C PRO A 45 11.12 18.34 31.48
N GLN A 46 12.39 18.11 31.84
CA GLN A 46 12.98 18.54 33.12
C GLN A 46 13.14 20.08 33.21
N GLY A 47 12.04 20.82 33.13
CA GLY A 47 12.03 22.29 33.08
C GLY A 47 12.55 22.89 31.76
N LYS A 48 12.95 22.06 30.78
CA LYS A 48 13.39 22.49 29.44
C LYS A 48 12.39 22.11 28.36
N LYS A 49 12.22 22.98 27.37
CA LYS A 49 11.52 22.61 26.13
C LYS A 49 12.44 21.71 25.30
N LEU A 50 12.03 20.47 25.06
CA LEU A 50 12.77 19.54 24.22
C LEU A 50 12.75 19.99 22.75
N THR A 51 13.89 19.85 22.10
CA THR A 51 14.01 19.93 20.65
C THR A 51 13.34 18.72 19.99
N ARG A 52 13.09 18.80 18.69
CA ARG A 52 12.51 17.69 17.93
C ARG A 52 13.41 16.45 17.96
N ASP A 53 14.71 16.63 17.82
CA ASP A 53 15.65 15.52 17.83
C ASP A 53 15.70 14.83 19.20
N GLU A 54 15.71 15.60 20.30
CA GLU A 54 15.58 15.04 21.66
C GLU A 54 14.26 14.28 21.82
N ILE A 55 13.15 14.80 21.28
CA ILE A 55 11.86 14.07 21.32
C ILE A 55 11.99 12.74 20.57
N TRP A 56 12.58 12.74 19.39
CA TRP A 56 12.69 11.57 18.53
C TRP A 56 13.63 10.49 19.05
N THR A 57 14.59 10.83 19.90
CA THR A 57 15.59 9.89 20.42
C THR A 57 15.35 9.51 21.88
N GLU A 58 14.87 10.44 22.70
CA GLU A 58 14.80 10.28 24.17
C GLU A 58 13.38 9.98 24.67
N CYS A 59 12.34 10.43 23.97
CA CYS A 59 10.96 10.19 24.41
C CYS A 59 10.50 8.75 24.11
N PRO A 60 9.74 8.09 25.00
CA PRO A 60 8.95 6.92 24.62
C PRO A 60 7.84 7.31 23.63
N PHE A 61 7.59 6.46 22.64
CA PHE A 61 6.48 6.62 21.70
C PHE A 61 5.42 5.54 21.94
N VAL A 62 4.15 5.92 21.81
CA VAL A 62 2.97 5.05 21.94
C VAL A 62 2.15 5.08 20.66
N GLN A 63 1.47 3.97 20.38
CA GLN A 63 0.60 3.85 19.22
C GLN A 63 -0.81 4.36 19.55
N LEU A 64 -1.30 5.33 18.78
CA LEU A 64 -2.65 5.86 18.84
C LEU A 64 -3.36 5.57 17.51
N ASP A 65 -4.07 4.44 17.45
CA ASP A 65 -4.74 3.99 16.22
C ASP A 65 -5.68 5.06 15.65
N GLY A 66 -5.69 5.20 14.32
CA GLY A 66 -6.50 6.19 13.59
C GLY A 66 -6.06 7.65 13.78
N ARG A 67 -5.15 7.95 14.71
CA ARG A 67 -4.64 9.31 14.95
C ARG A 67 -3.32 9.51 14.23
N SER A 68 -3.38 10.01 12.99
CA SER A 68 -2.17 10.27 12.19
C SER A 68 -1.30 11.35 12.83
N ASN A 69 -0.04 11.02 13.09
CA ASN A 69 0.97 12.00 13.53
C ASN A 69 1.39 12.88 12.33
N PRO A 70 1.20 14.22 12.39
CA PRO A 70 1.54 15.11 11.27
C PRO A 70 3.03 15.12 10.92
N GLU A 71 3.91 14.66 11.81
CA GLU A 71 5.35 14.55 11.53
C GLU A 71 5.67 13.58 10.40
N ILE A 72 4.76 12.68 10.02
CA ILE A 72 4.96 11.84 8.81
C ILE A 72 5.20 12.68 7.55
N ASN A 73 4.65 13.90 7.50
CA ASN A 73 4.81 14.81 6.37
C ASN A 73 6.21 15.44 6.31
N LEU A 74 7.06 15.24 7.32
CA LEU A 74 8.46 15.61 7.28
C LEU A 74 9.28 14.67 6.37
N THR A 75 8.74 13.49 6.08
CA THR A 75 9.25 12.54 5.08
C THR A 75 8.32 12.48 3.89
N THR A 76 8.86 12.50 2.67
CA THR A 76 8.04 12.60 1.44
C THR A 76 7.90 11.27 0.69
N ALA A 77 8.69 10.24 1.03
CA ALA A 77 8.77 9.00 0.25
C ALA A 77 7.42 8.29 0.08
N SER A 78 6.62 8.17 1.15
CA SER A 78 5.29 7.55 1.11
C SER A 78 4.31 8.28 0.19
N MET A 79 4.23 9.61 0.34
CA MET A 79 3.38 10.44 -0.51
C MET A 79 3.85 10.40 -1.97
N ASN A 80 5.16 10.50 -2.19
CA ASN A 80 5.74 10.48 -3.54
C ASN A 80 5.55 9.12 -4.22
N MET A 81 5.64 8.00 -3.49
CA MET A 81 5.35 6.66 -4.02
C MET A 81 3.91 6.55 -4.50
N LYS A 82 2.94 7.14 -3.79
CA LYS A 82 1.55 7.21 -4.28
C LYS A 82 1.44 8.05 -5.54
N LEU A 83 1.90 9.30 -5.49
CA LEU A 83 1.71 10.28 -6.56
C LEU A 83 2.43 9.88 -7.85
N VAL A 84 3.66 9.35 -7.75
CA VAL A 84 4.41 8.90 -8.93
C VAL A 84 3.74 7.70 -9.58
N SER A 85 3.24 6.76 -8.78
CA SER A 85 2.55 5.56 -9.27
C SER A 85 1.27 5.91 -10.02
N GLU A 86 0.47 6.83 -9.49
CA GLU A 86 -0.73 7.35 -10.16
C GLU A 86 -0.38 8.12 -11.43
N ALA A 87 0.64 8.97 -11.38
CA ALA A 87 1.07 9.74 -12.54
C ALA A 87 1.59 8.82 -13.66
N ILE A 88 2.39 7.80 -13.36
CA ILE A 88 2.86 6.80 -14.33
C ILE A 88 1.67 6.09 -14.98
N GLN A 89 0.76 5.56 -14.16
CA GLN A 89 -0.40 4.81 -14.64
C GLN A 89 -1.31 5.66 -15.54
N PHE A 90 -1.71 6.86 -15.08
CA PHE A 90 -2.61 7.71 -15.87
C PHE A 90 -1.96 8.22 -17.15
N ASN A 91 -0.67 8.56 -17.15
CA ASN A 91 0.01 8.93 -18.39
C ASN A 91 0.06 7.76 -19.38
N ALA A 92 0.32 6.53 -18.90
CA ALA A 92 0.30 5.35 -19.76
C ALA A 92 -1.10 5.06 -20.33
N ILE A 93 -2.16 5.16 -19.51
CA ILE A 93 -3.55 4.99 -19.94
C ILE A 93 -3.93 6.05 -20.98
N ILE A 94 -3.64 7.34 -20.73
CA ILE A 94 -3.96 8.40 -21.69
C ILE A 94 -3.20 8.19 -22.99
N PHE A 95 -1.92 7.76 -22.93
CA PHE A 95 -1.18 7.40 -24.13
C PHE A 95 -1.87 6.27 -24.91
N ALA A 96 -2.27 5.18 -24.24
CA ALA A 96 -2.94 4.07 -24.91
C ALA A 96 -4.28 4.48 -25.56
N LEU A 97 -5.02 5.41 -24.95
CA LEU A 97 -6.30 5.89 -25.47
C LEU A 97 -6.18 6.92 -26.61
N THR A 98 -5.11 7.73 -26.60
CA THR A 98 -4.98 8.89 -27.51
C THR A 98 -3.86 8.74 -28.54
N ASN A 99 -2.93 7.82 -28.32
CA ASN A 99 -1.65 7.68 -29.01
C ASN A 99 -0.77 8.95 -28.96
N ASP A 100 -1.05 9.90 -28.06
CA ASP A 100 -0.25 11.11 -27.90
C ASP A 100 1.02 10.81 -27.10
N VAL A 101 2.13 10.71 -27.84
CA VAL A 101 3.49 10.36 -27.36
C VAL A 101 3.95 11.23 -26.17
N LYS A 102 3.41 12.44 -25.98
CA LYS A 102 3.78 13.28 -24.83
C LYS A 102 3.48 12.59 -23.49
N TYR A 103 2.40 11.81 -23.42
CA TYR A 103 2.04 11.10 -22.17
C TYR A 103 2.96 9.90 -21.94
N ALA A 104 3.30 9.13 -22.98
CA ALA A 104 4.32 8.08 -22.85
C ALA A 104 5.67 8.64 -22.39
N LYS A 105 6.11 9.78 -22.95
CA LYS A 105 7.34 10.48 -22.51
C LYS A 105 7.29 10.85 -21.03
N ASN A 106 6.17 11.40 -20.57
CA ASN A 106 6.00 11.75 -19.15
C ASN A 106 6.10 10.51 -18.25
N ALA A 107 5.43 9.40 -18.60
CA ALA A 107 5.50 8.16 -17.83
C ALA A 107 6.94 7.63 -17.74
N VAL A 108 7.68 7.60 -18.86
CA VAL A 108 9.09 7.16 -18.89
C VAL A 108 9.97 8.05 -18.01
N VAL A 109 9.83 9.38 -18.06
CA VAL A 109 10.61 10.30 -17.23
C VAL A 109 10.36 10.06 -15.75
N LEU A 110 9.11 9.81 -15.35
CA LEU A 110 8.76 9.51 -13.97
C LEU A 110 9.33 8.17 -13.50
N VAL A 111 9.27 7.14 -14.34
CA VAL A 111 9.89 5.82 -14.04
C VAL A 111 11.39 5.97 -13.84
N ARG A 112 12.08 6.70 -14.75
CA ARG A 112 13.51 6.97 -14.62
C ARG A 112 13.83 7.67 -13.31
N ALA A 113 13.23 8.84 -13.09
CA ALA A 113 13.55 9.68 -11.94
C ALA A 113 13.31 8.96 -10.61
N PHE A 114 12.23 8.19 -10.48
CA PHE A 114 11.90 7.57 -9.19
C PHE A 114 12.59 6.23 -8.96
N PHE A 115 12.87 5.43 -10.00
CA PHE A 115 13.33 4.04 -9.82
C PHE A 115 14.75 3.78 -10.33
N THR A 116 15.13 4.30 -11.49
CA THR A 116 16.32 3.80 -12.23
C THR A 116 17.41 4.83 -12.49
N ASP A 117 17.15 6.09 -12.17
CA ASP A 117 18.15 7.15 -12.17
C ASP A 117 19.20 6.90 -11.08
N GLU A 118 20.47 7.15 -11.40
CA GLU A 118 21.59 6.84 -10.50
C GLU A 118 21.64 7.79 -9.31
N GLU A 119 21.20 9.04 -9.47
CA GLU A 119 21.24 10.07 -8.44
C GLU A 119 19.91 10.14 -7.67
N THR A 120 18.78 9.94 -8.34
CA THR A 120 17.44 10.16 -7.74
C THR A 120 16.62 8.89 -7.50
N GLY A 121 17.01 7.77 -8.11
CA GLY A 121 16.27 6.51 -8.05
C GLY A 121 16.29 5.87 -6.67
N VAL A 122 15.14 5.40 -6.20
CA VAL A 122 14.99 4.73 -4.91
C VAL A 122 15.73 3.40 -4.89
N ARG A 123 16.38 3.07 -3.76
CA ARG A 123 16.96 1.73 -3.57
C ARG A 123 15.84 0.67 -3.53
N PRO A 124 16.04 -0.52 -4.13
CA PRO A 124 15.01 -1.56 -4.21
C PRO A 124 14.86 -2.32 -2.87
N ASN A 125 14.56 -1.61 -1.79
CA ASN A 125 14.23 -2.15 -0.48
C ASN A 125 13.40 -1.13 0.33
N ALA A 126 12.72 -1.60 1.37
CA ALA A 126 11.91 -0.78 2.26
C ALA A 126 12.32 -0.97 3.74
N GLU A 127 13.61 -1.17 4.00
CA GLU A 127 14.14 -1.48 5.33
C GLU A 127 13.86 -0.39 6.37
N TYR A 128 13.65 0.85 5.91
CA TYR A 128 13.40 2.02 6.74
C TYR A 128 12.00 2.61 6.53
N ALA A 129 11.06 1.82 6.01
CA ALA A 129 9.66 2.22 5.95
C ALA A 129 9.00 2.14 7.34
N GLN A 130 8.23 3.17 7.70
CA GLN A 130 7.54 3.30 8.98
C GLN A 130 8.44 3.06 10.20
N ILE A 131 9.56 3.78 10.29
CA ILE A 131 10.36 3.79 11.52
C ILE A 131 9.51 4.34 12.67
N ILE A 132 9.53 3.61 13.78
CA ILE A 132 9.00 4.07 15.06
C ILE A 132 10.12 4.83 15.77
N ARG A 133 9.88 6.10 16.07
CA ARG A 133 10.80 6.97 16.81
C ARG A 133 10.79 6.65 18.31
N GLY A 134 11.79 7.13 19.03
CA GLY A 134 11.85 7.12 20.49
C GLY A 134 12.93 6.23 21.11
N ARG A 135 13.07 6.34 22.43
CA ARG A 135 14.07 5.63 23.24
C ARG A 135 14.01 4.12 23.03
N GLY A 136 15.16 3.50 22.84
CA GLY A 136 15.29 2.04 22.72
C GLY A 136 14.75 1.44 21.42
N LYS A 137 14.42 2.27 20.41
CA LYS A 137 14.06 1.79 19.07
C LYS A 137 15.31 1.49 18.27
N SER A 138 15.24 0.47 17.42
CA SER A 138 16.38 -0.04 16.63
C SER A 138 16.86 0.92 15.54
N GLY A 139 16.10 1.98 15.24
CA GLY A 139 16.33 2.80 14.05
C GLY A 139 16.06 2.06 12.74
N ARG A 140 15.44 0.87 12.77
CA ARG A 140 14.96 0.16 11.57
C ARG A 140 13.47 0.43 11.34
N GLY A 141 13.03 0.21 10.10
CA GLY A 141 11.63 0.25 9.71
C GLY A 141 10.82 -0.92 10.30
N SER A 142 9.54 -0.96 9.95
CA SER A 142 8.61 -2.01 10.35
C SER A 142 8.13 -2.77 9.12
N TRP A 143 7.90 -4.07 9.27
CA TRP A 143 7.17 -4.90 8.31
C TRP A 143 5.83 -4.26 7.88
N SER A 144 5.19 -3.51 8.78
CA SER A 144 3.96 -2.79 8.49
C SER A 144 4.14 -1.64 7.48
N GLY A 145 5.35 -1.13 7.30
CA GLY A 145 5.69 -0.09 6.31
C GLY A 145 5.66 -0.57 4.87
N LEU A 146 5.67 -1.88 4.62
CA LEU A 146 5.53 -2.43 3.26
C LEU A 146 4.19 -2.07 2.61
N ILE A 147 3.18 -1.71 3.40
CA ILE A 147 1.91 -1.20 2.89
C ILE A 147 2.07 0.05 2.01
N GLU A 148 3.09 0.88 2.26
CA GLU A 148 3.29 2.13 1.51
C GLU A 148 3.73 1.87 0.06
N TRP A 149 4.12 0.62 -0.24
CA TRP A 149 4.46 0.13 -1.56
C TRP A 149 3.30 -0.54 -2.30
N LEU A 150 2.09 -0.56 -1.73
CA LEU A 150 0.89 -1.12 -2.39
C LEU A 150 0.66 -0.54 -3.79
N HIS A 151 1.09 0.71 -4.01
CA HIS A 151 0.95 1.42 -5.28
C HIS A 151 1.85 0.88 -6.41
N ILE A 152 2.81 -0.01 -6.13
CA ILE A 152 3.68 -0.60 -7.16
C ILE A 152 2.88 -1.31 -8.26
N ALA A 153 1.69 -1.85 -7.94
CA ALA A 153 0.79 -2.44 -8.91
C ALA A 153 0.40 -1.45 -10.03
N LYS A 154 0.22 -0.16 -9.68
CA LYS A 154 -0.08 0.92 -10.66
C LYS A 154 1.13 1.20 -11.56
N VAL A 155 2.34 1.16 -11.02
CA VAL A 155 3.59 1.31 -11.79
C VAL A 155 3.74 0.18 -12.79
N VAL A 156 3.57 -1.06 -12.32
CA VAL A 156 3.60 -2.27 -13.17
C VAL A 156 2.58 -2.13 -14.29
N ASN A 157 1.33 -1.77 -13.98
CA ASN A 157 0.29 -1.58 -14.97
C ASN A 157 0.69 -0.52 -16.03
N GLY A 158 1.23 0.62 -15.59
CA GLY A 158 1.72 1.65 -16.52
C GLY A 158 2.84 1.16 -17.44
N ILE A 159 3.82 0.43 -16.91
CA ILE A 159 4.92 -0.14 -17.73
C ILE A 159 4.39 -1.18 -18.72
N LEU A 160 3.48 -2.07 -18.29
CA LEU A 160 2.89 -3.08 -19.18
C LEU A 160 2.09 -2.43 -20.31
N ILE A 161 1.39 -1.32 -20.06
CA ILE A 161 0.71 -0.54 -21.11
C ILE A 161 1.72 0.05 -22.10
N LEU A 162 2.82 0.63 -21.62
CA LEU A 162 3.87 1.18 -22.49
C LEU A 162 4.50 0.09 -23.37
N ARG A 163 4.78 -1.09 -22.79
CA ARG A 163 5.26 -2.28 -23.50
C ARG A 163 4.28 -2.75 -24.56
N SER A 164 3.02 -3.01 -24.18
CA SER A 164 2.01 -3.56 -25.08
C SER A 164 1.66 -2.61 -26.23
N SER A 165 1.68 -1.31 -25.96
CA SER A 165 1.44 -0.25 -26.94
C SER A 165 2.67 0.06 -27.81
N ARG A 166 3.82 -0.59 -27.58
CA ARG A 166 5.10 -0.31 -28.25
C ARG A 166 5.45 1.18 -28.24
N ALA A 167 5.27 1.81 -27.08
CA ALA A 167 5.50 3.24 -26.92
C ALA A 167 6.95 3.60 -27.29
N SER A 168 7.16 4.37 -28.36
CA SER A 168 8.52 4.72 -28.81
C SER A 168 9.41 5.40 -27.76
N PRO A 169 8.88 6.13 -26.74
CA PRO A 169 9.71 6.65 -25.65
C PRO A 169 10.21 5.58 -24.65
N TRP A 170 9.57 4.41 -24.56
CA TRP A 170 10.00 3.31 -23.69
C TRP A 170 11.05 2.47 -24.42
N THR A 171 12.30 2.54 -23.98
CA THR A 171 13.43 1.89 -24.65
C THR A 171 13.81 0.57 -24.00
N ASP A 172 14.56 -0.27 -24.71
CA ASP A 172 15.10 -1.52 -24.16
C ASP A 172 15.99 -1.30 -22.93
N LEU A 173 16.68 -0.14 -22.86
CA LEU A 173 17.47 0.24 -21.70
C LEU A 173 16.57 0.53 -20.48
N ASP A 174 15.45 1.23 -20.69
CA ASP A 174 14.47 1.49 -19.62
C ASP A 174 13.88 0.19 -19.11
N ASP A 175 13.55 -0.72 -20.03
CA ASP A 175 13.01 -2.03 -19.72
C ASP A 175 13.98 -2.87 -18.89
N SER A 176 15.24 -2.96 -19.35
CA SER A 176 16.31 -3.67 -18.66
C SER A 176 16.56 -3.12 -17.26
N LYS A 177 16.64 -1.79 -17.11
CA LYS A 177 16.86 -1.15 -15.81
C LYS A 177 15.69 -1.37 -14.85
N MET A 178 14.44 -1.27 -15.33
CA MET A 178 13.27 -1.53 -14.48
C MET A 178 13.15 -3.00 -14.09
N ASN A 179 13.40 -3.94 -15.01
CA ASN A 179 13.42 -5.36 -14.67
C ASN A 179 14.50 -5.66 -13.63
N LYS A 180 15.70 -5.08 -13.75
CA LYS A 180 16.76 -5.22 -12.75
C LYS A 180 16.33 -4.68 -11.38
N TRP A 181 15.72 -3.49 -11.34
CA TRP A 181 15.23 -2.89 -10.10
C TRP A 181 14.13 -3.76 -9.46
N ALA A 182 13.15 -4.20 -10.27
CA ALA A 182 12.03 -5.01 -9.81
C ALA A 182 12.47 -6.39 -9.30
N SER A 183 13.43 -7.05 -9.96
CA SER A 183 14.02 -8.30 -9.49
C SER A 183 14.68 -8.15 -8.12
N ALA A 184 15.47 -7.09 -7.93
CA ALA A 184 16.12 -6.82 -6.64
C ALA A 184 15.10 -6.54 -5.53
N PHE A 185 14.02 -5.80 -5.85
CA PHE A 185 12.98 -5.50 -4.86
C PHE A 185 12.15 -6.74 -4.51
N LEU A 186 11.81 -7.57 -5.50
CA LEU A 186 11.13 -8.84 -5.30
C LEU A 186 11.98 -9.81 -4.44
N GLU A 187 13.28 -9.90 -4.71
CA GLU A 187 14.22 -10.66 -3.88
C GLU A 187 14.23 -10.14 -2.44
N TRP A 188 14.32 -8.82 -2.25
CA TRP A 188 14.29 -8.24 -0.90
C TRP A 188 12.96 -8.48 -0.18
N LEU A 189 11.82 -8.34 -0.86
CA LEU A 189 10.50 -8.61 -0.28
C LEU A 189 10.32 -10.08 0.13
N THR A 190 10.98 -11.01 -0.56
CA THR A 190 10.83 -12.45 -0.30
C THR A 190 11.84 -12.98 0.72
N THR A 191 12.98 -12.31 0.87
CA THR A 191 14.08 -12.81 1.72
C THR A 191 14.30 -12.00 3.00
N SER A 192 13.91 -10.72 3.04
CA SER A 192 14.11 -9.87 4.23
C SER A 192 13.23 -10.28 5.42
N GLU A 193 13.68 -9.98 6.64
CA GLU A 193 12.91 -10.21 7.86
C GLU A 193 11.55 -9.48 7.82
N ASN A 194 11.55 -8.23 7.36
CA ASN A 194 10.34 -7.43 7.20
C ASN A 194 9.37 -8.05 6.19
N GLY A 195 9.89 -8.52 5.05
CA GLY A 195 9.12 -9.22 4.03
C GLY A 195 8.49 -10.52 4.52
N GLN A 196 9.29 -11.38 5.16
CA GLN A 196 8.81 -12.64 5.73
C GLN A 196 7.73 -12.41 6.80
N ARG A 197 7.94 -11.42 7.69
CA ARG A 197 6.97 -11.08 8.74
C ARG A 197 5.67 -10.50 8.19
N ALA A 198 5.74 -9.70 7.14
CA ALA A 198 4.55 -9.18 6.47
C ALA A 198 3.78 -10.28 5.73
N ARG A 199 4.48 -11.25 5.12
CA ARG A 199 3.88 -12.41 4.44
C ARG A 199 3.13 -13.33 5.40
N SER A 200 3.63 -13.48 6.63
CA SER A 200 2.99 -14.27 7.67
C SER A 200 1.92 -13.52 8.49
N ALA A 201 1.55 -12.30 8.11
CA ALA A 201 0.54 -11.53 8.83
C ALA A 201 -0.89 -12.01 8.47
N ASN A 202 -1.82 -11.90 9.42
CA ASN A 202 -3.21 -12.35 9.25
C ASN A 202 -4.18 -11.16 9.17
N ASN A 203 -3.83 -10.13 8.40
CA ASN A 203 -4.64 -8.93 8.20
C ASN A 203 -4.41 -8.32 6.81
N ASN A 204 -5.03 -7.17 6.52
CA ASN A 204 -4.88 -6.47 5.24
C ASN A 204 -3.42 -6.23 4.79
N GLN A 205 -2.46 -6.10 5.71
CA GLN A 205 -1.06 -5.87 5.37
C GLN A 205 -0.47 -7.00 4.53
N ALA A 206 -0.79 -8.25 4.88
CA ALA A 206 -0.39 -9.41 4.09
C ALA A 206 -1.04 -9.36 2.71
N SER A 207 -2.34 -9.10 2.63
CA SER A 207 -3.06 -9.03 1.35
C SER A 207 -2.42 -8.06 0.35
N PHE A 208 -2.03 -6.87 0.82
CA PHE A 208 -1.32 -5.90 0.00
C PHE A 208 0.11 -6.32 -0.34
N LEU A 209 0.82 -7.03 0.56
CA LEU A 209 2.12 -7.60 0.21
C LEU A 209 1.99 -8.61 -0.93
N TYR A 210 1.01 -9.53 -0.87
CA TYR A 210 0.76 -10.48 -1.95
C TYR A 210 0.47 -9.75 -3.26
N GLY A 211 -0.30 -8.66 -3.24
CA GLY A 211 -0.52 -7.84 -4.43
C GLY A 211 0.76 -7.27 -5.04
N GLN A 212 1.73 -6.86 -4.20
CA GLN A 212 3.06 -6.42 -4.65
C GLN A 212 3.85 -7.57 -5.28
N LEU A 213 3.88 -8.73 -4.62
CA LEU A 213 4.59 -9.92 -5.12
C LEU A 213 4.03 -10.40 -6.47
N ILE A 214 2.71 -10.43 -6.63
CA ILE A 214 2.03 -10.80 -7.88
C ILE A 214 2.41 -9.81 -8.98
N SER A 215 2.26 -8.51 -8.71
CA SER A 215 2.56 -7.44 -9.67
C SER A 215 4.00 -7.51 -10.17
N LEU A 216 4.97 -7.70 -9.26
CA LEU A 216 6.39 -7.79 -9.63
C LEU A 216 6.70 -9.05 -10.45
N ASN A 217 6.12 -10.19 -10.11
CA ASN A 217 6.27 -11.41 -10.92
C ASN A 217 5.70 -11.22 -12.34
N ILE A 218 4.53 -10.58 -12.48
CA ILE A 218 3.94 -10.26 -13.79
C ILE A 218 4.86 -9.31 -14.57
N LEU A 219 5.38 -8.25 -13.94
CA LEU A 219 6.32 -7.30 -14.58
C LEU A 219 7.55 -8.01 -15.14
N LEU A 220 8.10 -8.98 -14.40
CA LEU A 220 9.30 -9.74 -14.77
C LEU A 220 9.01 -10.87 -15.77
N GLY A 221 7.76 -11.05 -16.19
CA GLY A 221 7.35 -12.17 -17.05
C GLY A 221 7.35 -13.54 -16.35
N ASN A 222 7.50 -13.58 -15.01
CA ASN A 222 7.42 -14.80 -14.23
C ASN A 222 5.96 -15.18 -13.93
N ILE A 223 5.22 -15.57 -14.96
CA ILE A 223 3.78 -15.85 -14.86
C ILE A 223 3.49 -17.01 -13.90
N GLU A 224 4.30 -18.07 -13.92
CA GLU A 224 4.10 -19.20 -13.00
C GLU A 224 4.39 -18.80 -11.54
N GLY A 225 5.38 -17.94 -11.30
CA GLY A 225 5.59 -17.34 -9.98
C GLY A 225 4.40 -16.50 -9.52
N ALA A 226 3.81 -15.70 -10.41
CA ALA A 226 2.62 -14.91 -10.10
C ALA A 226 1.44 -15.81 -9.71
N LYS A 227 1.17 -16.87 -10.48
CA LYS A 227 0.11 -17.85 -10.17
C LYS A 227 0.34 -18.57 -8.84
N SER A 228 1.59 -18.94 -8.54
CA SER A 228 1.94 -19.58 -7.26
C SER A 228 1.68 -18.65 -6.08
N VAL A 229 2.01 -17.37 -6.20
CA VAL A 229 1.76 -16.36 -5.16
C VAL A 229 0.25 -16.11 -4.98
N ILE A 230 -0.52 -16.08 -6.08
CA ILE A 230 -1.98 -15.99 -6.04
C ILE A 230 -2.57 -17.17 -5.26
N ALA A 231 -2.21 -18.40 -5.63
CA ALA A 231 -2.71 -19.60 -4.97
C ALA A 231 -2.38 -19.58 -3.47
N GLU A 232 -1.14 -19.25 -3.13
CA GLU A 232 -0.72 -19.16 -1.73
C GLU A 232 -1.54 -18.14 -0.94
N TYR A 233 -1.84 -16.96 -1.51
CA TYR A 233 -2.68 -15.96 -0.86
C TYR A 233 -4.10 -16.50 -0.59
N PHE A 234 -4.74 -17.07 -1.61
CA PHE A 234 -6.12 -17.54 -1.51
C PHE A 234 -6.27 -18.80 -0.65
N ASP A 235 -5.25 -19.66 -0.61
CA ASP A 235 -5.25 -20.88 0.20
C ASP A 235 -4.94 -20.62 1.68
N ASN A 236 -4.13 -19.59 2.00
CA ASN A 236 -3.59 -19.41 3.36
C ASN A 236 -4.02 -18.11 4.04
N VAL A 237 -3.99 -16.97 3.35
CA VAL A 237 -4.22 -15.65 3.98
C VAL A 237 -5.68 -15.25 3.87
N PHE A 238 -6.24 -15.31 2.66
CA PHE A 238 -7.63 -14.95 2.40
C PHE A 238 -8.65 -15.61 3.36
N PRO A 239 -8.55 -16.92 3.68
CA PRO A 239 -9.50 -17.57 4.59
C PRO A 239 -9.40 -17.10 6.04
N LEU A 240 -8.29 -16.47 6.45
CA LEU A 240 -8.09 -15.96 7.79
C LEU A 240 -8.68 -14.57 7.99
N LEU A 241 -8.98 -13.85 6.90
CA LEU A 241 -9.51 -12.49 6.94
C LEU A 241 -11.03 -12.47 7.06
N ILE A 242 -11.71 -13.47 6.49
CA ILE A 242 -13.16 -13.47 6.28
C ILE A 242 -13.82 -14.51 7.19
N GLY A 243 -14.71 -14.04 8.07
CA GLY A 243 -15.58 -14.89 8.87
C GLY A 243 -16.72 -15.52 8.06
N VAL A 244 -17.43 -16.50 8.63
CA VAL A 244 -18.49 -17.30 7.98
C VAL A 244 -19.54 -16.45 7.22
N ASN A 245 -19.84 -15.25 7.72
CA ASN A 245 -20.82 -14.32 7.14
C ASN A 245 -20.20 -13.19 6.30
N GLY A 246 -18.95 -13.31 5.88
CA GLY A 246 -18.22 -12.22 5.21
C GLY A 246 -17.54 -11.23 6.16
N SER A 247 -17.69 -11.39 7.48
CA SER A 247 -17.17 -10.39 8.43
C SER A 247 -15.65 -10.25 8.42
N LEU A 248 -15.19 -9.00 8.45
CA LEU A 248 -13.78 -8.61 8.58
C LEU A 248 -13.54 -8.14 10.03
N ALA A 249 -13.52 -9.11 10.96
CA ALA A 249 -13.62 -8.81 12.40
C ALA A 249 -12.42 -8.02 12.96
N SER A 250 -11.23 -8.16 12.37
CA SER A 250 -10.04 -7.41 12.80
C SER A 250 -10.13 -5.94 12.39
N GLU A 251 -10.67 -5.68 11.21
CA GLU A 251 -10.88 -4.38 10.59
C GLU A 251 -12.05 -3.64 11.26
N ALA A 252 -13.14 -4.36 11.57
CA ALA A 252 -14.31 -3.80 12.23
C ALA A 252 -14.04 -3.30 13.67
N LYS A 253 -12.96 -3.77 14.33
CA LYS A 253 -12.56 -3.34 15.68
C LYS A 253 -11.67 -2.09 15.67
N ARG A 254 -11.32 -1.57 14.50
CA ARG A 254 -10.41 -0.43 14.36
C ARG A 254 -11.13 0.88 14.64
N THR A 255 -10.33 1.91 14.84
CA THR A 255 -10.82 3.28 15.08
C THR A 255 -11.52 3.94 13.89
N ARG A 256 -11.37 3.37 12.69
CA ARG A 256 -12.02 3.78 11.42
C ARG A 256 -12.53 2.54 10.69
N PRO A 257 -13.56 1.85 11.21
CA PRO A 257 -13.95 0.54 10.72
C PRO A 257 -14.39 0.53 9.25
N ASN A 258 -15.13 1.53 8.76
CA ASN A 258 -15.56 1.61 7.36
C ASN A 258 -14.34 1.69 6.43
N HIS A 259 -13.39 2.57 6.74
CA HIS A 259 -12.12 2.66 6.03
C HIS A 259 -11.34 1.34 6.04
N TYR A 260 -11.15 0.71 7.21
CA TYR A 260 -10.36 -0.52 7.30
C TYR A 260 -11.00 -1.72 6.61
N ILE A 261 -12.33 -1.82 6.67
CA ILE A 261 -13.12 -2.82 5.94
C ILE A 261 -12.95 -2.60 4.43
N ALA A 262 -13.18 -1.39 3.94
CA ALA A 262 -12.99 -1.04 2.52
C ALA A 262 -11.56 -1.34 2.06
N PHE A 263 -10.56 -0.94 2.85
CA PHE A 263 -9.14 -1.14 2.53
C PHE A 263 -8.74 -2.62 2.48
N ALA A 264 -9.31 -3.48 3.33
CA ALA A 264 -9.10 -4.92 3.24
C ALA A 264 -9.73 -5.53 1.97
N ILE A 265 -10.95 -5.09 1.63
CA ILE A 265 -11.64 -5.50 0.40
C ILE A 265 -10.84 -5.05 -0.83
N GLU A 266 -10.26 -3.83 -0.83
CA GLU A 266 -9.41 -3.33 -1.91
C GLU A 266 -8.31 -4.34 -2.26
N ALA A 267 -7.59 -4.84 -1.25
CA ALA A 267 -6.52 -5.80 -1.45
C ALA A 267 -7.03 -7.15 -2.02
N MET A 268 -8.19 -7.62 -1.54
CA MET A 268 -8.82 -8.84 -2.07
C MET A 268 -9.20 -8.71 -3.53
N LEU A 269 -9.87 -7.60 -3.89
CA LEU A 269 -10.27 -7.30 -5.27
C LEU A 269 -9.06 -7.20 -6.20
N ASN A 270 -7.99 -6.52 -5.76
CA ASN A 270 -6.77 -6.38 -6.54
C ASN A 270 -6.12 -7.74 -6.83
N ASN A 271 -6.02 -8.61 -5.82
CA ASN A 271 -5.44 -9.95 -5.98
C ASN A 271 -6.32 -10.84 -6.88
N ALA A 272 -7.65 -10.80 -6.74
CA ALA A 272 -8.58 -11.52 -7.60
C ALA A 272 -8.54 -11.01 -9.05
N LYS A 273 -8.46 -9.70 -9.26
CA LYS A 273 -8.37 -9.10 -10.60
C LYS A 273 -7.09 -9.52 -11.33
N MET A 274 -5.95 -9.54 -10.64
CA MET A 274 -4.70 -10.02 -11.22
C MET A 274 -4.74 -11.52 -11.51
N ALA A 275 -5.45 -12.31 -10.71
CA ALA A 275 -5.66 -13.73 -11.00
C ALA A 275 -6.52 -13.94 -12.26
N ASP A 276 -7.60 -13.18 -12.39
CA ASP A 276 -8.48 -13.15 -13.56
C ASP A 276 -7.73 -12.73 -14.84
N ASP A 277 -6.83 -11.73 -14.75
CA ASP A 277 -5.94 -11.35 -15.86
C ASP A 277 -5.02 -12.50 -16.33
N LEU A 278 -4.78 -13.50 -15.47
CA LEU A 278 -4.02 -14.72 -15.77
C LEU A 278 -4.93 -15.93 -16.07
N GLY A 279 -6.23 -15.72 -16.21
CA GLY A 279 -7.22 -16.75 -16.52
C GLY A 279 -7.61 -17.64 -15.33
N LEU A 280 -7.42 -17.18 -14.10
CA LEU A 280 -7.77 -17.90 -12.87
C LEU A 280 -8.99 -17.26 -12.20
N ASP A 281 -10.06 -18.03 -11.98
CA ASP A 281 -11.23 -17.55 -11.23
C ASP A 281 -11.02 -17.69 -9.72
N TYR A 282 -10.62 -16.58 -9.09
CA TYR A 282 -10.66 -16.44 -7.64
C TYR A 282 -11.78 -15.53 -7.14
N TRP A 283 -12.59 -14.97 -8.04
CA TRP A 283 -13.78 -14.20 -7.67
C TRP A 283 -14.82 -15.08 -6.98
N SER A 284 -14.95 -16.33 -7.43
CA SER A 284 -15.86 -17.33 -6.90
C SER A 284 -15.23 -18.24 -5.82
N HIS A 285 -13.95 -18.00 -5.47
CA HIS A 285 -13.22 -18.85 -4.54
C HIS A 285 -13.82 -18.76 -3.13
N LYS A 286 -14.00 -19.93 -2.51
CA LYS A 286 -14.61 -20.06 -1.18
C LYS A 286 -13.54 -20.37 -0.15
N THR A 287 -13.58 -19.64 0.95
CA THR A 287 -12.89 -20.04 2.18
C THR A 287 -13.39 -21.40 2.67
N GLN A 288 -12.70 -22.00 3.63
CA GLN A 288 -13.12 -23.26 4.26
C GLN A 288 -14.53 -23.18 4.88
N ASN A 289 -14.96 -21.98 5.27
CA ASN A 289 -16.27 -21.72 5.84
C ASN A 289 -17.34 -21.35 4.80
N GLY A 290 -17.00 -21.37 3.50
CA GLY A 290 -17.91 -21.12 2.40
C GLY A 290 -18.03 -19.65 1.97
N SER A 291 -17.42 -18.72 2.70
CA SER A 291 -17.47 -17.28 2.40
C SER A 291 -16.58 -16.91 1.21
N THR A 292 -16.98 -15.86 0.50
CA THR A 292 -16.33 -15.34 -0.72
C THR A 292 -15.95 -13.86 -0.56
N ILE A 293 -15.27 -13.31 -1.57
CA ILE A 293 -15.04 -11.86 -1.68
C ILE A 293 -16.38 -11.11 -1.71
N GLN A 294 -17.38 -11.64 -2.43
CA GLN A 294 -18.71 -11.02 -2.51
C GLN A 294 -19.39 -10.95 -1.14
N ASP A 295 -19.23 -11.97 -0.29
CA ASP A 295 -19.77 -11.95 1.08
C ASP A 295 -19.12 -10.86 1.93
N ALA A 296 -17.81 -10.63 1.79
CA ALA A 296 -17.13 -9.54 2.49
C ALA A 296 -17.63 -8.16 2.04
N ILE A 297 -17.91 -7.98 0.75
CA ILE A 297 -18.51 -6.76 0.22
C ILE A 297 -19.93 -6.58 0.77
N ASN A 298 -20.76 -7.64 0.74
CA ASN A 298 -22.11 -7.58 1.27
C ASN A 298 -22.11 -7.24 2.77
N PHE A 299 -21.21 -7.83 3.55
CA PHE A 299 -20.99 -7.49 4.95
C PHE A 299 -20.62 -6.01 5.13
N ALA A 300 -19.72 -5.47 4.30
CA ALA A 300 -19.33 -4.06 4.38
C ALA A 300 -20.52 -3.11 4.17
N LEU A 301 -21.42 -3.44 3.23
CA LEU A 301 -22.63 -2.63 3.00
C LEU A 301 -23.57 -2.67 4.20
N ASP A 302 -23.81 -3.86 4.76
CA ASP A 302 -24.65 -4.02 5.96
C ASP A 302 -24.02 -3.32 7.17
N PHE A 303 -22.70 -3.43 7.34
CA PHE A 303 -21.96 -2.79 8.42
C PHE A 303 -22.06 -1.26 8.34
N ALA A 304 -21.84 -0.69 7.15
CA ALA A 304 -21.95 0.75 6.91
C ALA A 304 -23.33 1.29 7.24
N GLU A 305 -24.39 0.58 6.82
CA GLU A 305 -25.78 0.99 7.11
C GLU A 305 -26.08 0.90 8.61
N GLN A 306 -25.71 -0.20 9.26
CA GLN A 306 -25.97 -0.43 10.69
C GLN A 306 -25.21 0.55 11.61
N ASN A 307 -24.04 1.05 11.17
CA ASN A 307 -23.18 1.92 11.96
C ASN A 307 -23.17 3.38 11.47
N LYS A 308 -24.09 3.75 10.58
CA LYS A 308 -24.12 5.09 9.98
C LYS A 308 -24.17 6.22 11.01
N GLU A 309 -24.93 6.03 12.09
CA GLU A 309 -25.09 7.04 13.15
C GLU A 309 -23.99 6.98 14.23
N SER A 310 -23.36 5.82 14.41
CA SER A 310 -22.32 5.59 15.44
C SER A 310 -20.90 5.75 14.91
N SER A 311 -20.74 5.91 13.60
CA SER A 311 -19.43 6.05 12.95
C SER A 311 -18.72 7.32 13.45
N PRO A 312 -17.42 7.23 13.80
CA PRO A 312 -16.67 8.39 14.25
C PRO A 312 -16.57 9.43 13.12
N PRO A 313 -16.44 10.74 13.41
CA PRO A 313 -16.39 11.77 12.37
C PRO A 313 -15.27 11.60 11.31
N ILE A 314 -14.18 10.92 11.68
CA ILE A 314 -13.06 10.61 10.76
C ILE A 314 -13.37 9.44 9.80
N ASP A 315 -14.53 8.80 9.95
CA ASP A 315 -14.97 7.60 9.23
C ASP A 315 -16.46 7.69 8.85
N SER A 316 -16.96 8.92 8.70
CA SER A 316 -18.39 9.23 8.52
C SER A 316 -18.89 9.14 7.08
N ASP A 317 -18.02 8.80 6.11
CA ASP A 317 -18.38 8.65 4.70
C ASP A 317 -18.11 7.21 4.20
N PRO A 318 -18.90 6.22 4.68
CA PRO A 318 -18.75 4.84 4.22
C PRO A 318 -19.04 4.66 2.72
N VAL A 319 -19.90 5.49 2.13
CA VAL A 319 -20.21 5.42 0.70
C VAL A 319 -18.99 5.81 -0.12
N GLY A 320 -18.32 6.91 0.23
CA GLY A 320 -17.07 7.32 -0.41
C GLY A 320 -15.96 6.26 -0.31
N GLU A 321 -15.81 5.61 0.85
CA GLU A 321 -14.83 4.54 1.05
C GLU A 321 -15.18 3.27 0.24
N LEU A 322 -16.46 2.89 0.17
CA LEU A 322 -16.88 1.62 -0.45
C LEU A 322 -17.23 1.72 -1.94
N ALA A 323 -17.54 2.90 -2.48
CA ALA A 323 -18.02 3.05 -3.85
C ALA A 323 -17.11 2.40 -4.92
N PRO A 324 -15.76 2.57 -4.91
CA PRO A 324 -14.89 1.91 -5.89
C PRO A 324 -14.99 0.37 -5.84
N HIS A 325 -15.13 -0.18 -4.63
CA HIS A 325 -15.23 -1.61 -4.37
C HIS A 325 -16.58 -2.16 -4.84
N VAL A 326 -17.66 -1.40 -4.64
CA VAL A 326 -19.00 -1.75 -5.12
C VAL A 326 -19.05 -1.74 -6.64
N PHE A 327 -18.46 -0.74 -7.31
CA PHE A 327 -18.36 -0.74 -8.77
C PHE A 327 -17.58 -1.95 -9.31
N ALA A 328 -16.47 -2.32 -8.65
CA ALA A 328 -15.74 -3.53 -9.00
C ALA A 328 -16.62 -4.79 -8.82
N ALA A 329 -17.35 -4.90 -7.71
CA ALA A 329 -18.29 -5.99 -7.47
C ALA A 329 -19.37 -6.07 -8.55
N MET A 330 -19.98 -4.94 -8.92
CA MET A 330 -20.98 -4.86 -9.97
C MET A 330 -20.44 -5.35 -11.32
N SER A 331 -19.18 -5.05 -11.64
CA SER A 331 -18.55 -5.48 -12.90
C SER A 331 -18.32 -6.99 -12.99
N VAL A 332 -18.21 -7.68 -11.84
CA VAL A 332 -17.93 -9.12 -11.75
C VAL A 332 -19.20 -9.92 -11.50
N TYR A 333 -19.99 -9.52 -10.49
CA TYR A 333 -21.13 -10.26 -9.99
C TYR A 333 -22.50 -9.74 -10.49
N GLY A 334 -22.51 -8.59 -11.17
CA GLY A 334 -23.74 -7.88 -11.52
C GLY A 334 -24.44 -7.27 -10.30
N ASP A 335 -25.69 -6.82 -10.50
CA ASP A 335 -26.54 -6.30 -9.42
C ASP A 335 -28.02 -6.70 -9.60
N PRO A 336 -28.33 -8.02 -9.60
CA PRO A 336 -29.68 -8.51 -9.92
C PRO A 336 -30.76 -8.06 -8.93
N SER A 337 -30.37 -7.71 -7.69
CA SER A 337 -31.30 -7.24 -6.65
C SER A 337 -31.34 -5.71 -6.50
N GLY A 338 -30.55 -4.98 -7.29
CA GLY A 338 -30.37 -3.52 -7.16
C GLY A 338 -29.71 -3.09 -5.85
N ARG A 339 -29.05 -4.02 -5.12
CA ARG A 339 -28.45 -3.75 -3.80
C ARG A 339 -27.26 -2.81 -3.93
N TYR A 340 -26.41 -3.03 -4.92
CA TYR A 340 -25.21 -2.21 -5.13
C TYR A 340 -25.60 -0.81 -5.61
N ALA A 341 -26.53 -0.71 -6.55
CA ALA A 341 -27.03 0.58 -7.04
C ALA A 341 -27.79 1.39 -5.99
N ARG A 342 -28.44 0.76 -5.00
CA ARG A 342 -29.10 1.47 -3.88
C ARG A 342 -28.12 1.98 -2.82
N PHE A 343 -26.97 1.33 -2.69
CA PHE A 343 -25.95 1.73 -1.72
C PHE A 343 -25.16 2.95 -2.21
N LEU A 344 -24.89 3.03 -3.52
CA LEU A 344 -24.23 4.14 -4.20
C LEU A 344 -25.10 5.39 -4.27
#